data_AF-A0AAX2QKF1-F1
#
_entry.id   AF-A0AAX2QKF1-F1
#
_cell.length_a   1.000
_cell.length_b   1.000
_cell.length_c   1.000
_cell.angle_alpha   90.00
_cell.angle_beta   90.00
_cell.angle_gamma   90.00
#
_symmetry.space_group_name_H-M   'P 1'
#
loop_
_entity.id
_entity.type
_entity.pdbx_description
1 polymer ?
#
loop_
_entity_poly.entity_id
_entity_poly.type
_entity_poly.pdbx_seq_one_letter_code
_entity_poly.pdbx_strand_id
1 'polypeptide(L)'
;MALSSNQCTPYLSVSLYKAVNGEAVASSELLAAIRDLARENADKKGMERPRFPTVQDPSIESDGTTIAWAHYVEKRSPSWFAGEGITDTLNQLIIVAKRGDLYALLFSDNGLRGTVAKKILRATNGPLARIRRLSSSEINRAFVESQVRTLWLSGAHRRTAIKPDSKILSGLELETSLDPLGDQTYYFSSVRSTMSLSDQLTSAVVGASPMGSRIWIGPTRSWEEFIANVGLILDRAANCMNDAARPDRPLPILASTITTLEGIEQPYDLAFIVPEQVNDGAGPAGDDELRWLQQFADVARFEITAIAGSANFEAEVYWADVRLGRLAYEFEQTVGSDVRLKTRKVDGFDSEDRDAEILKICRLPDNITIYFDTGHTFSRGHFYETRFRDAQFSDWQWVSMASDGTAFWQEKPLDGKRFAVENTGNVGDNSLFGMVTRHWPNLQERGQQTGWLVCDDGAMESADFIHINDISGPPELTLIHVKGSGSVNANRGLSVSDYEVVVGQAIKNLRHIDRGLLREKLAANAEGVLQNAVWHDGQRQEDRGALLATLDGLGSHLKTKVVVLQPRVRRSVFNNIRAKMDNGNLADSDVRRMQQLDALLLGARSDCFSLGADFCVIADEDTG
;
A
#
# COMPACT_ATOMS: atom_id res chain seq x y z
N MET A 1 23.30 27.52 34.33
CA MET A 1 24.26 28.16 33.41
C MET A 1 23.53 28.35 32.08
N ALA A 2 23.58 29.55 31.48
CA ALA A 2 22.93 29.78 30.19
C ALA A 2 23.72 29.03 29.10
N LEU A 3 23.03 28.21 28.32
CA LEU A 3 23.62 27.50 27.17
C LEU A 3 24.03 28.51 26.09
N SER A 4 25.18 28.30 25.47
CA SER A 4 25.66 29.02 24.29
C SER A 4 25.63 28.12 23.06
N SER A 5 25.40 28.69 21.87
CA SER A 5 25.41 27.92 20.62
C SER A 5 26.73 27.18 20.37
N ASN A 6 27.87 27.73 20.81
CA ASN A 6 29.20 27.10 20.69
C ASN A 6 29.33 25.77 21.45
N GLN A 7 28.38 25.45 22.32
CA GLN A 7 28.33 24.19 23.08
C GLN A 7 27.42 23.15 22.41
N CYS A 8 26.80 23.48 21.27
CA CYS A 8 25.77 22.70 20.61
C CYS A 8 26.26 22.18 19.25
N THR A 9 25.92 20.93 18.94
CA THR A 9 26.19 20.27 17.65
C THR A 9 24.90 19.64 17.09
N PRO A 10 23.96 20.45 16.58
CA PRO A 10 22.65 19.96 16.20
C PRO A 10 22.72 18.95 15.05
N TYR A 11 21.95 17.86 15.15
CA TYR A 11 21.76 16.95 14.01
C TYR A 11 20.93 17.66 12.94
N LEU A 12 21.48 17.82 11.73
CA LEU A 12 20.81 18.54 10.65
C LEU A 12 19.64 17.73 10.08
N SER A 13 18.46 18.01 10.62
CA SER A 13 17.17 17.48 10.20
C SER A 13 16.11 18.57 10.38
N VAL A 14 15.71 19.21 9.29
CA VAL A 14 14.84 20.39 9.29
C VAL A 14 13.57 20.14 8.49
N SER A 15 12.47 20.77 8.91
CA SER A 15 11.27 20.92 8.10
C SER A 15 11.30 22.28 7.39
N LEU A 16 11.03 22.29 6.09
CA LEU A 16 11.10 23.47 5.23
C LEU A 16 9.73 24.12 5.04
N TYR A 17 9.71 25.44 5.11
CA TYR A 17 8.53 26.27 4.96
C TYR A 17 8.85 27.51 4.12
N LYS A 18 7.82 28.17 3.61
CA LYS A 18 7.93 29.44 2.91
C LYS A 18 6.86 30.43 3.36
N ALA A 19 7.16 31.71 3.24
CA ALA A 19 6.20 32.78 3.50
C ALA A 19 4.98 32.65 2.58
N VAL A 20 3.81 32.91 3.13
CA VAL A 20 2.56 33.03 2.38
C VAL A 20 2.46 34.47 1.87
N ASN A 21 2.12 34.64 0.58
CA ASN A 21 1.95 35.95 -0.06
C ASN A 21 3.15 36.91 0.05
N GLY A 22 4.38 36.39 0.20
CA GLY A 22 5.59 37.21 0.37
C GLY A 22 5.69 37.94 1.72
N GLU A 23 4.78 37.66 2.66
CA GLU A 23 4.78 38.29 3.97
C GLU A 23 5.73 37.56 4.93
N ALA A 24 7.04 37.79 4.79
CA ALA A 24 8.03 37.17 5.68
C ALA A 24 7.83 37.56 7.17
N VAL A 25 7.83 36.54 8.02
CA VAL A 25 7.85 36.61 9.50
C VAL A 25 9.29 36.54 10.01
N ALA A 26 9.62 37.25 11.08
CA ALA A 26 10.94 37.13 11.71
C ALA A 26 11.13 35.74 12.37
N SER A 27 12.36 35.22 12.38
CA SER A 27 12.67 33.93 13.02
C SER A 27 12.37 33.93 14.53
N SER A 28 12.64 35.06 15.20
CA SER A 28 12.34 35.26 16.63
C SER A 28 10.84 35.29 16.94
N GLU A 29 10.04 35.88 16.04
CA GLU A 29 8.58 35.94 16.16
C GLU A 29 7.95 34.54 15.99
N LEU A 30 8.41 33.77 14.99
CA LEU A 30 8.01 32.37 14.84
C LEU A 30 8.40 31.51 16.04
N LEU A 31 9.63 31.68 16.54
CA LEU A 31 10.09 30.96 17.72
C LEU A 31 9.22 31.29 18.95
N ALA A 32 8.85 32.55 19.15
CA ALA A 32 7.94 32.96 20.22
C ALA A 32 6.58 32.25 20.12
N ALA A 33 5.96 32.25 18.92
CA ALA A 33 4.70 31.56 18.69
C ALA A 33 4.78 30.04 18.94
N ILE A 34 5.92 29.42 18.61
CA ILE A 34 6.18 27.99 18.88
C ILE A 34 6.30 27.73 20.39
N ARG A 35 6.98 28.60 21.14
CA ARG A 35 7.11 28.48 22.60
C ARG A 35 5.76 28.58 23.31
N ASP A 36 4.91 29.49 22.85
CA ASP A 36 3.57 29.65 23.41
C ASP A 36 2.70 28.44 23.08
N LEU A 37 2.76 27.91 21.86
CA LEU A 37 2.08 26.67 21.50
C LEU A 37 2.55 25.47 22.37
N ALA A 38 3.85 25.37 22.67
CA ALA A 38 4.37 24.31 23.53
C ALA A 38 3.79 24.38 24.94
N ARG A 39 3.66 25.59 25.51
CA ARG A 39 3.03 25.82 26.82
C ARG A 39 1.53 25.49 26.80
N GLU A 40 0.80 25.97 25.80
CA GLU A 40 -0.62 25.68 25.62
C GLU A 40 -0.89 24.17 25.47
N ASN A 41 -0.02 23.45 24.77
CA ASN A 41 -0.17 22.01 24.57
C ASN A 41 0.07 21.22 25.87
N ALA A 42 1.00 21.67 26.71
CA ALA A 42 1.19 21.10 28.05
C ALA A 42 -0.06 21.31 28.92
N ASP A 43 -0.61 22.53 28.93
CA ASP A 43 -1.82 22.84 29.70
C ASP A 43 -3.01 21.98 29.28
N LYS A 44 -3.24 21.82 27.97
CA LYS A 44 -4.34 20.98 27.44
C LYS A 44 -4.23 19.50 27.83
N LYS A 45 -3.02 19.02 28.07
CA LYS A 45 -2.74 17.64 28.46
C LYS A 45 -2.61 17.46 29.97
N GLY A 46 -2.78 18.53 30.76
CA GLY A 46 -2.55 18.50 32.21
C GLY A 46 -1.10 18.19 32.59
N MET A 47 -0.13 18.44 31.70
CA MET A 47 1.28 18.19 31.94
C MET A 47 1.97 19.44 32.51
N GLU A 48 3.11 19.26 33.19
CA GLU A 48 3.94 20.40 33.63
C GLU A 48 4.38 21.23 32.42
N ARG A 49 4.24 22.56 32.50
CA ARG A 49 4.65 23.46 31.41
C ARG A 49 6.16 23.33 31.15
N PRO A 50 6.59 23.26 29.88
CA PRO A 50 8.01 23.25 29.54
C PRO A 50 8.67 24.55 30.03
N ARG A 51 9.84 24.41 30.64
CA ARG A 51 10.66 25.53 31.11
C ARG A 51 11.62 25.92 30.01
N PHE A 52 11.76 27.22 29.73
CA PHE A 52 12.66 27.75 28.71
C PHE A 52 13.75 28.59 29.36
N PRO A 53 14.90 28.00 29.75
CA PRO A 53 16.03 28.76 30.25
C PRO A 53 16.54 29.79 29.24
N THR A 54 17.11 30.88 29.74
CA THR A 54 17.77 31.87 28.88
C THR A 54 19.02 31.27 28.25
N VAL A 55 19.16 31.45 26.94
CA VAL A 55 20.38 31.14 26.17
C VAL A 55 21.20 32.43 25.98
N GLN A 56 22.51 32.32 25.82
CA GLN A 56 23.40 33.49 25.75
C GLN A 56 23.23 34.30 24.46
N ASP A 57 22.95 33.60 23.37
CA ASP A 57 22.94 34.07 22.00
C ASP A 57 21.64 33.64 21.29
N PRO A 58 20.48 34.17 21.72
CA PRO A 58 19.16 33.70 21.28
C PRO A 58 18.85 33.98 19.81
N SER A 59 19.61 34.88 19.18
CA SER A 59 19.53 35.20 17.76
C SER A 59 20.93 35.35 17.18
N ILE A 60 21.18 34.70 16.05
CA ILE A 60 22.45 34.68 15.35
C ILE A 60 22.17 34.97 13.87
N GLU A 61 23.03 35.74 13.22
CA GLU A 61 22.97 35.99 11.79
C GLU A 61 24.31 35.62 11.15
N SER A 62 24.26 34.82 10.07
CA SER A 62 25.44 34.44 9.28
C SER A 62 25.04 34.31 7.82
N ASP A 63 25.79 34.95 6.93
CA ASP A 63 25.61 34.87 5.46
C ASP A 63 24.16 35.06 4.99
N GLY A 64 23.45 36.03 5.61
CA GLY A 64 22.05 36.34 5.32
C GLY A 64 21.02 35.33 5.86
N THR A 65 21.48 34.32 6.60
CA THR A 65 20.63 33.38 7.35
C THR A 65 20.47 33.88 8.79
N THR A 66 19.24 34.21 9.16
CA THR A 66 18.88 34.61 10.54
C THR A 66 18.36 33.41 11.30
N ILE A 67 18.90 33.15 12.48
CA ILE A 67 18.58 31.99 13.30
C ILE A 67 18.12 32.46 14.67
N ALA A 68 16.94 32.01 15.08
CA ALA A 68 16.48 32.11 16.46
C ALA A 68 16.40 30.68 17.03
N TRP A 69 16.84 30.48 18.26
CA TRP A 69 16.78 29.16 18.90
C TRP A 69 16.40 29.23 20.37
N ALA A 70 15.87 28.12 20.88
CA ALA A 70 15.53 27.97 22.28
C ALA A 70 15.87 26.56 22.77
N HIS A 71 16.38 26.50 24.00
CA HIS A 71 16.43 25.30 24.82
C HIS A 71 15.19 25.25 25.71
N TYR A 72 14.61 24.06 25.86
CA TYR A 72 13.60 23.84 26.88
C TYR A 72 13.79 22.52 27.61
N VAL A 73 13.27 22.49 28.83
CA VAL A 73 13.29 21.34 29.71
C VAL A 73 11.86 20.92 29.99
N GLU A 74 11.58 19.64 29.79
CA GLU A 74 10.30 19.01 30.12
C GLU A 74 10.52 17.81 31.04
N LYS A 75 9.54 17.55 31.90
CA LYS A 75 9.51 16.33 32.70
C LYS A 75 8.43 15.40 32.16
N ARG A 76 8.77 14.13 31.99
CA ARG A 76 7.85 13.13 31.44
C ARG A 76 8.04 11.79 32.14
N SER A 77 6.96 11.06 32.37
CA SER A 77 7.09 9.66 32.78
C SER A 77 7.74 8.85 31.65
N PRO A 78 8.70 7.95 31.96
CA PRO A 78 9.27 7.08 30.94
C PRO A 78 8.19 6.20 30.31
N SER A 79 8.23 6.01 28.99
CA SER A 79 7.19 5.25 28.27
C SER A 79 7.11 3.78 28.68
N TRP A 80 8.19 3.22 29.23
CA TRP A 80 8.29 1.83 29.68
C TRP A 80 7.85 1.63 31.14
N PHE A 81 7.49 2.71 31.87
CA PHE A 81 7.15 2.65 33.28
C PHE A 81 5.72 3.13 33.54
N ALA A 82 4.87 2.23 34.04
CA ALA A 82 3.47 2.51 34.36
C ALA A 82 3.21 2.86 35.83
N GLY A 83 4.24 2.87 36.68
CA GLY A 83 4.13 3.23 38.09
C GLY A 83 4.26 4.73 38.35
N GLU A 84 4.13 5.13 39.61
CA GLU A 84 4.37 6.50 40.05
C GLU A 84 5.81 6.71 40.53
N GLY A 85 6.27 7.97 40.52
CA GLY A 85 7.51 8.38 41.17
C GLY A 85 8.76 8.42 40.28
N ILE A 86 8.72 7.90 39.05
CA ILE A 86 9.84 8.02 38.09
C ILE A 86 9.49 9.05 37.01
N THR A 87 10.38 10.02 36.81
CA THR A 87 10.26 11.03 35.75
C THR A 87 11.61 11.25 35.06
N ASP A 88 11.58 11.21 33.74
CA ASP A 88 12.68 11.66 32.89
C ASP A 88 12.68 13.18 32.80
N THR A 89 13.88 13.76 32.78
CA THR A 89 14.08 15.18 32.46
C THR A 89 14.70 15.27 31.07
N LEU A 90 13.90 15.69 30.09
CA LEU A 90 14.32 15.79 28.70
C LEU A 90 14.77 17.21 28.39
N ASN A 91 15.94 17.34 27.75
CA ASN A 91 16.49 18.60 27.26
C ASN A 91 16.26 18.67 25.76
N GLN A 92 15.50 19.65 25.32
CA GLN A 92 15.02 19.77 23.95
C GLN A 92 15.49 21.09 23.33
N LEU A 93 15.64 21.08 22.01
CA LEU A 93 16.15 22.16 21.19
C LEU A 93 15.16 22.49 20.08
N ILE A 94 14.90 23.79 19.91
CA ILE A 94 14.12 24.36 18.81
C ILE A 94 15.00 25.35 18.08
N ILE A 95 15.10 25.23 16.75
CA ILE A 95 15.79 26.20 15.91
C ILE A 95 14.85 26.64 14.79
N VAL A 96 14.76 27.96 14.59
CA VAL A 96 14.08 28.58 13.46
C VAL A 96 15.13 29.36 12.68
N ALA A 97 15.49 28.85 11.51
CA ALA A 97 16.35 29.54 10.56
C ALA A 97 15.49 30.16 9.45
N LYS A 98 15.85 31.35 8.99
CA LYS A 98 15.20 32.10 7.91
C LYS A 98 16.23 32.67 6.97
N ARG A 99 16.01 32.52 5.66
CA ARG A 99 16.76 33.18 4.60
C ARG A 99 15.80 33.61 3.49
N GLY A 100 15.74 34.91 3.20
CA GLY A 100 14.69 35.46 2.33
C GLY A 100 13.29 35.10 2.86
N ASP A 101 12.47 34.48 2.00
CA ASP A 101 11.12 34.01 2.31
C ASP A 101 11.04 32.54 2.74
N LEU A 102 12.19 31.87 2.90
CA LEU A 102 12.27 30.46 3.26
C LEU A 102 12.68 30.28 4.73
N TYR A 103 12.17 29.20 5.32
CA TYR A 103 12.40 28.84 6.70
C TYR A 103 12.79 27.37 6.83
N ALA A 104 13.72 27.09 7.74
CA ALA A 104 14.06 25.75 8.19
C ALA A 104 13.81 25.65 9.70
N LEU A 105 12.92 24.75 10.09
CA LEU A 105 12.55 24.53 11.49
C LEU A 105 13.12 23.18 11.96
N LEU A 106 13.91 23.21 13.03
CA LEU A 106 14.43 22.02 13.70
C LEU A 106 13.76 21.85 15.06
N PHE A 107 13.42 20.60 15.37
CA PHE A 107 12.92 20.19 16.67
C PHE A 107 13.61 18.88 17.05
N SER A 108 14.21 18.83 18.24
CA SER A 108 14.66 17.55 18.81
C SER A 108 13.48 16.71 19.33
N ASP A 109 12.37 17.35 19.75
CA ASP A 109 11.13 16.68 20.10
C ASP A 109 10.23 16.47 18.88
N ASN A 110 10.07 15.21 18.47
CA ASN A 110 9.18 14.81 17.38
C ASN A 110 7.71 15.14 17.69
N GLY A 111 7.29 15.12 18.95
CA GLY A 111 5.91 15.40 19.38
C GLY A 111 5.53 16.87 19.19
N LEU A 112 6.39 17.78 19.65
CA LEU A 112 6.23 19.22 19.39
C LEU A 112 6.31 19.53 17.90
N ARG A 113 7.23 18.91 17.15
CA ARG A 113 7.30 19.05 15.68
C ARG A 113 5.96 18.75 15.02
N GLY A 114 5.37 17.59 15.32
CA GLY A 114 4.07 17.20 14.78
C GLY A 114 2.95 18.15 15.17
N THR A 115 2.98 18.66 16.41
CA THR A 115 2.00 19.63 16.91
C THR A 115 2.09 20.97 16.19
N VAL A 116 3.29 21.53 16.05
CA VAL A 116 3.55 22.78 15.32
C VAL A 116 3.15 22.63 13.86
N ALA A 117 3.53 21.52 13.23
CA ALA A 117 3.24 21.27 11.83
C ALA A 117 1.72 21.16 11.58
N LYS A 118 0.94 20.55 12.49
CA LYS A 118 -0.54 20.54 12.46
C LYS A 118 -1.14 21.92 12.73
N LYS A 119 -0.54 22.72 13.63
CA LYS A 119 -1.00 24.07 13.96
C LYS A 119 -0.83 25.02 12.78
N ILE A 120 0.32 25.00 12.09
CA ILE A 120 0.59 25.79 10.89
C ILE A 120 -0.47 25.52 9.82
N LEU A 121 -0.77 24.25 9.54
CA LEU A 121 -1.78 23.86 8.55
C LEU A 121 -3.19 24.41 8.85
N ARG A 122 -3.51 24.65 10.12
CA ARG A 122 -4.84 25.10 10.57
C ARG A 122 -4.87 26.59 10.97
N ALA A 123 -3.74 27.27 10.95
CA ALA A 123 -3.64 28.64 11.44
C ALA A 123 -4.27 29.60 10.45
N THR A 124 -5.19 30.44 10.92
CA THR A 124 -5.83 31.49 10.12
C THR A 124 -5.32 32.89 10.49
N ASN A 125 -4.59 33.02 11.60
CA ASN A 125 -4.04 34.27 12.09
C ASN A 125 -2.69 34.07 12.79
N GLY A 126 -1.99 35.19 13.01
CA GLY A 126 -0.72 35.23 13.71
C GLY A 126 0.48 34.70 12.89
N PRO A 127 1.66 34.58 13.53
CA PRO A 127 2.91 34.25 12.86
C PRO A 127 2.87 32.92 12.10
N LEU A 128 2.21 31.91 12.67
CA LEU A 128 2.13 30.56 12.08
C LEU A 128 1.22 30.49 10.84
N ALA A 129 0.28 31.43 10.66
CA ALA A 129 -0.58 31.49 9.46
C ALA A 129 0.12 32.12 8.25
N ARG A 130 1.24 32.83 8.48
CA ARG A 130 2.02 33.52 7.45
C ARG A 130 3.10 32.64 6.82
N ILE A 131 3.20 31.38 7.22
CA ILE A 131 4.09 30.39 6.60
C ILE A 131 3.30 29.15 6.19
N ARG A 132 3.74 28.50 5.11
CA ARG A 132 3.25 27.19 4.69
C ARG A 132 4.40 26.22 4.50
N ARG A 133 4.14 24.92 4.63
CA ARG A 133 5.13 23.90 4.26
C ARG A 133 5.44 24.02 2.76
N LEU A 134 6.65 23.61 2.37
CA LEU A 134 6.89 23.31 0.96
C LEU A 134 6.06 22.08 0.57
N SER A 135 5.53 22.08 -0.64
CA SER A 135 4.78 20.94 -1.19
C SER A 135 5.72 19.79 -1.55
N SER A 136 5.16 18.58 -1.70
CA SER A 136 5.94 17.42 -2.18
C SER A 136 6.64 17.70 -3.51
N SER A 137 5.99 18.44 -4.42
CA SER A 137 6.57 18.86 -5.71
C SER A 137 7.75 19.80 -5.53
N GLU A 138 7.63 20.81 -4.66
CA GLU A 138 8.71 21.76 -4.33
C GLU A 138 9.91 21.02 -3.72
N ILE A 139 9.67 20.05 -2.82
CA ILE A 139 10.73 19.23 -2.21
C ILE A 139 11.37 18.29 -3.23
N ASN A 140 10.58 17.61 -4.06
CA ASN A 140 11.09 16.70 -5.09
C ASN A 140 12.03 17.44 -6.04
N ARG A 141 11.61 18.60 -6.55
CA ARG A 141 12.45 19.42 -7.44
C ARG A 141 13.74 19.85 -6.75
N ALA A 142 13.66 20.27 -5.49
CA ALA A 142 14.82 20.80 -4.79
C ALA A 142 15.80 19.72 -4.28
N PHE A 143 15.32 18.57 -3.80
CA PHE A 143 16.13 17.66 -2.98
C PHE A 143 16.05 16.18 -3.36
N VAL A 144 15.47 15.86 -4.52
CA VAL A 144 15.52 14.49 -5.05
C VAL A 144 16.24 14.53 -6.39
N GLU A 145 17.50 14.09 -6.38
CA GLU A 145 18.32 13.95 -7.58
C GLU A 145 18.51 12.48 -7.97
N SER A 146 19.22 12.27 -9.07
CA SER A 146 19.75 10.97 -9.46
C SER A 146 20.74 10.41 -8.42
N GLN A 147 21.20 9.19 -8.64
CA GLN A 147 22.04 8.43 -7.70
C GLN A 147 21.36 8.25 -6.35
N VAL A 148 20.13 7.76 -6.41
CA VAL A 148 19.35 7.40 -5.24
C VAL A 148 20.03 6.23 -4.50
N ARG A 149 20.37 6.46 -3.24
CA ARG A 149 21.08 5.51 -2.36
C ARG A 149 20.15 4.70 -1.49
N THR A 150 19.06 5.30 -1.03
CA THR A 150 18.09 4.65 -0.15
C THR A 150 16.69 5.10 -0.47
N LEU A 151 15.74 4.17 -0.54
CA LEU A 151 14.32 4.42 -0.72
C LEU A 151 13.52 3.76 0.39
N TRP A 152 12.63 4.53 1.00
CA TRP A 152 11.57 4.02 1.86
C TRP A 152 10.28 4.05 1.06
N LEU A 153 9.85 2.87 0.61
CA LEU A 153 8.66 2.67 -0.20
C LEU A 153 7.49 2.27 0.68
N SER A 154 6.32 2.82 0.39
CA SER A 154 5.05 2.45 1.00
C SER A 154 4.04 2.09 -0.09
N GLY A 155 3.29 1.02 0.12
CA GLY A 155 2.29 0.54 -0.83
C GLY A 155 1.07 1.44 -0.88
N ALA A 156 0.60 1.75 -2.09
CA ALA A 156 -0.73 2.25 -2.39
C ALA A 156 -1.64 1.15 -2.97
N HIS A 157 -1.20 -0.10 -2.96
CA HIS A 157 -1.98 -1.25 -3.41
C HIS A 157 -2.76 -1.87 -2.25
N ARG A 158 -3.69 -2.77 -2.59
CA ARG A 158 -4.39 -3.59 -1.62
C ARG A 158 -3.43 -4.49 -0.86
N ARG A 159 -3.58 -4.56 0.46
CA ARG A 159 -2.80 -5.46 1.30
C ARG A 159 -3.08 -6.90 0.87
N THR A 160 -2.03 -7.65 0.60
CA THR A 160 -2.13 -9.07 0.27
C THR A 160 -1.01 -9.84 0.96
N ALA A 161 -1.17 -11.15 1.13
CA ALA A 161 -0.13 -11.98 1.75
C ALA A 161 1.13 -12.13 0.87
N ILE A 162 1.05 -11.79 -0.42
CA ILE A 162 2.12 -12.01 -1.40
C ILE A 162 2.90 -10.75 -1.77
N LYS A 163 2.39 -9.56 -1.42
CA LYS A 163 3.03 -8.27 -1.74
C LYS A 163 3.24 -7.47 -0.46
N PRO A 164 4.48 -6.99 -0.18
CA PRO A 164 4.77 -6.31 1.08
C PRO A 164 4.17 -4.91 1.13
N ASP A 165 3.60 -4.53 2.28
CA ASP A 165 3.00 -3.19 2.48
C ASP A 165 4.04 -2.05 2.43
N SER A 166 5.30 -2.35 2.71
CA SER A 166 6.42 -1.41 2.62
C SER A 166 7.72 -2.13 2.23
N LYS A 167 8.65 -1.39 1.63
CA LYS A 167 9.99 -1.87 1.29
C LYS A 167 11.02 -0.81 1.65
N ILE A 168 12.20 -1.23 2.08
CA ILE A 168 13.36 -0.34 2.21
C ILE A 168 14.45 -0.89 1.29
N LEU A 169 14.82 -0.10 0.28
CA LEU A 169 15.86 -0.43 -0.67
C LEU A 169 17.10 0.40 -0.37
N SER A 170 18.28 -0.20 -0.45
CA SER A 170 19.57 0.49 -0.30
C SER A 170 20.55 -0.01 -1.35
N GLY A 171 21.24 0.91 -2.02
CA GLY A 171 22.11 0.57 -3.15
C GLY A 171 22.94 1.76 -3.64
N LEU A 172 23.63 1.60 -4.76
CA LEU A 172 24.45 2.66 -5.33
C LEU A 172 23.64 3.63 -6.21
N GLU A 173 22.68 3.10 -6.96
CA GLU A 173 21.81 3.82 -7.91
C GLU A 173 20.49 3.04 -8.07
N LEU A 174 19.56 3.29 -7.16
CA LEU A 174 18.32 2.50 -7.03
C LEU A 174 17.33 2.71 -8.18
N GLU A 175 17.48 3.77 -8.97
CA GLU A 175 16.65 4.05 -10.14
C GLU A 175 16.63 2.87 -11.13
N THR A 176 17.78 2.18 -11.23
CA THR A 176 17.95 1.02 -12.10
C THR A 176 17.53 -0.31 -11.45
N SER A 177 17.36 -0.32 -10.13
CA SER A 177 16.94 -1.50 -9.35
C SER A 177 15.43 -1.60 -9.15
N LEU A 178 14.67 -0.54 -9.43
CA LEU A 178 13.22 -0.55 -9.30
C LEU A 178 12.58 -1.48 -10.34
N ASP A 179 11.69 -2.36 -9.90
CA ASP A 179 10.92 -3.23 -10.78
C ASP A 179 9.81 -2.41 -11.47
N PRO A 180 9.85 -2.22 -12.81
CA PRO A 180 8.86 -1.42 -13.53
C PRO A 180 7.41 -1.88 -13.37
N LEU A 181 7.20 -3.16 -13.03
CA LEU A 181 5.90 -3.79 -12.90
C LEU A 181 5.52 -3.99 -11.42
N GLY A 182 6.44 -4.56 -10.64
CA GLY A 182 6.24 -4.83 -9.23
C GLY A 182 6.18 -3.57 -8.37
N ASP A 183 6.95 -2.52 -8.71
CA ASP A 183 7.09 -1.33 -7.86
C ASP A 183 6.14 -0.17 -8.23
N GLN A 184 5.36 -0.28 -9.31
CA GLN A 184 4.47 0.79 -9.79
C GLN A 184 3.36 1.20 -8.82
N THR A 185 3.03 0.34 -7.86
CA THR A 185 2.03 0.58 -6.81
C THR A 185 2.66 1.03 -5.48
N TYR A 186 3.96 1.32 -5.46
CA TYR A 186 4.62 1.95 -4.32
C TYR A 186 4.89 3.42 -4.61
N TYR A 187 4.80 4.24 -3.58
CA TYR A 187 5.35 5.59 -3.57
C TYR A 187 6.51 5.63 -2.56
N PHE A 188 7.43 6.57 -2.73
CA PHE A 188 8.48 6.79 -1.72
C PHE A 188 8.00 7.80 -0.67
N SER A 189 8.01 7.39 0.60
CA SER A 189 7.77 8.28 1.74
C SER A 189 9.02 9.08 2.09
N SER A 190 10.19 8.52 1.78
CA SER A 190 11.49 9.11 2.04
C SER A 190 12.54 8.57 1.06
N VAL A 191 13.55 9.37 0.78
CA VAL A 191 14.63 9.04 -0.15
C VAL A 191 15.95 9.64 0.33
N ARG A 192 17.08 8.99 0.04
CA ARG A 192 18.41 9.59 0.11
C ARG A 192 19.02 9.63 -1.28
N SER A 193 19.41 10.80 -1.74
CA SER A 193 20.10 11.01 -3.02
C SER A 193 21.45 11.68 -2.80
N THR A 194 22.36 11.47 -3.75
CA THR A 194 23.66 12.16 -3.75
C THR A 194 23.50 13.45 -4.56
N MET A 195 23.88 14.59 -4.01
CA MET A 195 23.75 15.87 -4.70
C MET A 195 24.87 16.85 -4.36
N SER A 196 25.06 17.84 -5.22
CA SER A 196 25.89 19.00 -4.95
C SER A 196 25.08 20.10 -4.25
N LEU A 197 25.49 20.49 -3.04
CA LEU A 197 24.90 21.61 -2.29
C LEU A 197 25.67 22.92 -2.50
N SER A 198 26.95 22.83 -2.83
CA SER A 198 27.83 23.94 -3.21
C SER A 198 29.02 23.41 -4.00
N ASP A 199 29.84 24.31 -4.55
CA ASP A 199 31.10 23.95 -5.21
C ASP A 199 32.09 23.23 -4.26
N GLN A 200 31.94 23.43 -2.96
CA GLN A 200 32.77 22.80 -1.93
C GLN A 200 32.15 21.49 -1.41
N LEU A 201 30.83 21.33 -1.52
CA LEU A 201 30.09 20.17 -1.05
C LEU A 201 29.34 19.51 -2.22
N THR A 202 30.12 18.88 -3.11
CA THR A 202 29.64 18.36 -4.40
C THR A 202 28.99 16.97 -4.32
N SER A 203 29.21 16.23 -3.23
CA SER A 203 28.70 14.85 -3.04
C SER A 203 28.07 14.65 -1.66
N ALA A 204 27.16 15.54 -1.28
CA ALA A 204 26.39 15.38 -0.06
C ALA A 204 25.33 14.30 -0.24
N VAL A 205 25.22 13.38 0.73
CA VAL A 205 24.07 12.47 0.81
C VAL A 205 22.97 13.20 1.57
N VAL A 206 21.92 13.58 0.86
CA VAL A 206 20.80 14.32 1.41
C VAL A 206 19.57 13.43 1.43
N GLY A 207 18.98 13.30 2.61
CA GLY A 207 17.70 12.67 2.80
C GLY A 207 16.55 13.66 2.67
N ALA A 208 15.49 13.26 1.98
CA ALA A 208 14.29 14.03 1.78
C ALA A 208 13.04 13.19 2.06
N SER A 209 12.04 13.81 2.69
CA SER A 209 10.71 13.27 2.93
C SER A 209 9.70 14.27 2.36
N PRO A 210 9.29 14.13 1.09
CA PRO A 210 8.48 15.14 0.39
C PRO A 210 7.19 15.51 1.12
N MET A 211 6.41 14.52 1.56
CA MET A 211 5.14 14.73 2.28
C MET A 211 5.34 15.43 3.63
N GLY A 212 6.48 15.20 4.27
CA GLY A 212 6.85 15.80 5.54
C GLY A 212 7.48 17.19 5.40
N SER A 213 7.75 17.64 4.17
CA SER A 213 8.63 18.78 3.87
C SER A 213 9.94 18.73 4.67
N ARG A 214 10.52 17.54 4.84
CA ARG A 214 11.66 17.34 5.75
C ARG A 214 12.91 16.95 4.98
N ILE A 215 14.02 17.60 5.31
CA ILE A 215 15.36 17.33 4.79
C ILE A 215 16.30 16.97 5.94
N TRP A 216 17.18 16.00 5.74
CA TRP A 216 18.26 15.71 6.68
C TRP A 216 19.55 15.35 5.95
N ILE A 217 20.68 15.69 6.57
CA ILE A 217 22.01 15.31 6.06
C ILE A 217 22.66 14.36 7.06
N GLY A 218 22.67 14.73 8.35
CA GLY A 218 23.35 13.97 9.37
C GLY A 218 23.80 14.82 10.57
N PRO A 219 24.68 14.28 11.42
CA PRO A 219 25.29 15.05 12.50
C PRO A 219 26.20 16.16 11.96
N THR A 220 26.28 17.27 12.68
CA THR A 220 27.22 18.38 12.43
C THR A 220 28.28 18.42 13.52
N ARG A 221 29.46 18.97 13.24
CA ARG A 221 30.59 19.01 14.19
C ARG A 221 30.62 20.29 15.02
N SER A 222 29.99 21.36 14.53
CA SER A 222 29.86 22.63 15.24
C SER A 222 28.57 23.35 14.85
N TRP A 223 28.25 24.40 15.61
CA TRP A 223 27.13 25.26 15.29
C TRP A 223 27.35 26.02 13.98
N GLU A 224 28.57 26.50 13.71
CA GLU A 224 28.90 27.19 12.46
C GLU A 224 28.69 26.30 11.24
N GLU A 225 29.12 25.03 11.31
CA GLU A 225 28.86 24.04 10.26
C GLU A 225 27.34 23.83 10.07
N PHE A 226 26.58 23.76 11.16
CA PHE A 226 25.13 23.67 11.11
C PHE A 226 24.49 24.88 10.40
N ILE A 227 24.86 26.12 10.77
CA ILE A 227 24.32 27.33 10.13
C ILE A 227 24.66 27.34 8.64
N ALA A 228 25.92 27.08 8.28
CA ALA A 228 26.36 27.08 6.89
C ALA A 228 25.56 26.06 6.05
N ASN A 229 25.41 24.83 6.56
CA ASN A 229 24.65 23.80 5.86
C ASN A 229 23.15 24.12 5.75
N VAL A 230 22.54 24.74 6.78
CA VAL A 230 21.15 25.22 6.69
C VAL A 230 21.03 26.32 5.63
N GLY A 231 22.00 27.24 5.56
CA GLY A 231 22.07 28.27 4.52
C GLY A 231 22.09 27.68 3.11
N LEU A 232 22.92 26.65 2.89
CA LEU A 232 23.00 25.92 1.61
C LEU A 232 21.69 25.21 1.26
N ILE A 233 21.02 24.58 2.23
CA ILE A 233 19.71 23.95 2.03
C ILE A 233 18.68 25.01 1.59
N LEU A 234 18.64 26.16 2.27
CA LEU A 234 17.68 27.22 1.95
C LEU A 234 17.95 27.85 0.58
N ASP A 235 19.22 28.08 0.21
CA ASP A 235 19.59 28.57 -1.13
C ASP A 235 19.18 27.59 -2.22
N ARG A 236 19.45 26.30 -2.01
CA ARG A 236 19.06 25.25 -2.95
C ARG A 236 17.56 25.18 -3.12
N ALA A 237 16.79 25.24 -2.04
CA ALA A 237 15.33 25.32 -2.11
C ALA A 237 14.89 26.54 -2.93
N ALA A 238 15.45 27.73 -2.67
CA ALA A 238 15.13 28.95 -3.41
C ALA A 238 15.39 28.80 -4.92
N ASN A 239 16.52 28.21 -5.29
CA ASN A 239 16.96 28.08 -6.68
C ASN A 239 16.20 26.99 -7.44
N CYS A 240 15.78 25.90 -6.77
CA CYS A 240 15.29 24.70 -7.46
C CYS A 240 13.79 24.45 -7.30
N MET A 241 13.11 24.94 -6.24
CA MET A 241 11.73 24.53 -5.93
C MET A 241 10.69 24.92 -7.01
N ASN A 242 10.99 25.96 -7.78
CA ASN A 242 10.14 26.47 -8.87
C ASN A 242 10.73 26.19 -10.26
N ASP A 243 11.85 25.47 -10.34
CA ASP A 243 12.49 25.16 -11.62
C ASP A 243 11.68 24.10 -12.38
N ALA A 244 11.02 24.51 -13.45
CA ALA A 244 10.21 23.64 -14.29
C ALA A 244 11.04 22.63 -15.10
N ALA A 245 12.35 22.84 -15.26
CA ALA A 245 13.23 21.87 -15.90
C ALA A 245 13.52 20.66 -14.99
N ARG A 246 13.26 20.79 -13.68
CA ARG A 246 13.48 19.72 -12.70
C ARG A 246 12.21 18.89 -12.53
N PRO A 247 12.32 17.55 -12.48
CA PRO A 247 11.17 16.69 -12.33
C PRO A 247 10.54 16.85 -10.94
N ASP A 248 9.23 17.04 -10.88
CA ASP A 248 8.45 16.94 -9.65
C ASP A 248 8.10 15.50 -9.28
N ARG A 249 8.31 14.57 -10.22
CA ARG A 249 8.14 13.12 -10.08
C ARG A 249 9.44 12.42 -10.51
N PRO A 250 10.49 12.45 -9.66
CA PRO A 250 11.86 12.06 -10.01
C PRO A 250 12.02 10.56 -10.27
N LEU A 251 11.13 9.72 -9.73
CA LEU A 251 11.12 8.27 -9.90
C LEU A 251 9.84 7.85 -10.64
N PRO A 252 9.81 7.94 -11.98
CA PRO A 252 8.60 7.71 -12.78
C PRO A 252 8.12 6.25 -12.79
N ILE A 253 8.90 5.33 -12.21
CA ILE A 253 8.47 3.95 -11.94
C ILE A 253 7.45 3.88 -10.82
N LEU A 254 7.55 4.77 -9.83
CA LEU A 254 6.73 4.72 -8.62
C LEU A 254 5.41 5.46 -8.80
N ALA A 255 4.42 5.06 -8.02
CA ALA A 255 3.19 5.82 -7.82
C ALA A 255 3.53 7.23 -7.32
N SER A 256 2.78 8.22 -7.81
CA SER A 256 3.03 9.63 -7.54
C SER A 256 1.86 10.27 -6.82
N THR A 257 2.14 11.13 -5.85
CA THR A 257 1.10 11.93 -5.19
C THR A 257 0.46 12.90 -6.17
N ILE A 258 -0.86 12.99 -6.16
CA ILE A 258 -1.63 13.97 -6.92
C ILE A 258 -2.44 14.87 -5.99
N THR A 259 -2.72 16.07 -6.48
CA THR A 259 -3.32 17.16 -5.71
C THR A 259 -4.65 17.64 -6.30
N THR A 260 -5.15 16.95 -7.31
CA THR A 260 -6.41 17.22 -8.00
C THR A 260 -7.39 16.08 -7.79
N LEU A 261 -8.68 16.41 -7.78
CA LEU A 261 -9.78 15.45 -7.78
C LEU A 261 -10.33 15.20 -9.21
N GLU A 262 -9.81 15.92 -10.19
CA GLU A 262 -10.23 15.79 -11.59
C GLU A 262 -9.97 14.36 -12.10
N GLY A 263 -11.00 13.76 -12.70
CA GLY A 263 -10.93 12.39 -13.24
C GLY A 263 -10.89 11.29 -12.19
N ILE A 264 -11.12 11.59 -10.90
CA ILE A 264 -11.21 10.58 -9.85
C ILE A 264 -12.68 10.29 -9.53
N GLU A 265 -13.12 9.09 -9.87
CA GLU A 265 -14.49 8.61 -9.64
C GLU A 265 -14.52 7.09 -9.42
N GLN A 266 -15.70 6.58 -9.06
CA GLN A 266 -15.99 5.15 -8.88
C GLN A 266 -15.06 4.46 -7.87
N PRO A 267 -15.11 4.85 -6.58
CA PRO A 267 -14.52 4.04 -5.52
C PRO A 267 -15.23 2.69 -5.46
N TYR A 268 -14.45 1.61 -5.37
CA TYR A 268 -14.99 0.24 -5.36
C TYR A 268 -14.61 -0.58 -4.12
N ASP A 269 -13.51 -0.23 -3.44
CA ASP A 269 -13.09 -0.91 -2.21
C ASP A 269 -12.45 0.08 -1.22
N LEU A 270 -12.51 -0.28 0.07
CA LEU A 270 -11.93 0.46 1.18
C LEU A 270 -11.24 -0.54 2.12
N ALA A 271 -10.03 -0.22 2.55
CA ALA A 271 -9.28 -1.03 3.50
C ALA A 271 -8.84 -0.20 4.70
N PHE A 272 -8.75 -0.85 5.86
CA PHE A 272 -8.12 -0.27 7.04
C PHE A 272 -6.61 -0.54 7.05
N ILE A 273 -5.86 0.52 7.34
CA ILE A 273 -4.47 0.45 7.77
C ILE A 273 -4.49 0.53 9.29
N VAL A 274 -4.10 -0.56 9.95
CA VAL A 274 -3.76 -0.50 11.38
C VAL A 274 -2.48 0.31 11.51
N PRO A 275 -2.48 1.44 12.23
CA PRO A 275 -1.24 2.17 12.44
C PRO A 275 -0.27 1.29 13.22
N GLU A 276 0.86 0.92 12.63
CA GLU A 276 1.99 0.36 13.40
C GLU A 276 2.45 1.34 14.50
N GLN A 277 2.18 2.64 14.29
CA GLN A 277 2.60 3.77 15.12
C GLN A 277 1.70 4.11 16.31
N VAL A 278 0.88 3.18 16.84
CA VAL A 278 0.33 3.40 18.20
C VAL A 278 1.46 3.51 19.25
N ASN A 279 2.71 3.15 18.90
CA ASN A 279 3.86 3.14 19.81
C ASN A 279 4.72 4.42 19.89
N ASP A 280 4.49 5.48 19.10
CA ASP A 280 5.33 6.69 19.20
C ASP A 280 4.72 7.73 20.17
N GLY A 281 4.84 7.44 21.48
CA GLY A 281 4.99 8.49 22.50
C GLY A 281 3.77 8.88 23.35
N ALA A 282 2.78 8.02 23.54
CA ALA A 282 1.70 8.27 24.51
C ALA A 282 1.23 6.99 25.21
N GLY A 283 1.83 6.67 26.37
CA GLY A 283 1.30 5.74 27.37
C GLY A 283 1.20 4.27 26.97
N PRO A 284 0.99 3.36 27.95
CA PRO A 284 0.81 1.95 27.69
C PRO A 284 -0.58 1.74 27.08
N ALA A 285 -0.66 1.58 25.76
CA ALA A 285 -1.78 0.86 25.17
C ALA A 285 -1.68 -0.59 25.66
N GLY A 286 -2.71 -1.10 26.33
CA GLY A 286 -2.70 -2.47 26.83
C GLY A 286 -2.57 -3.46 25.66
N ASP A 287 -1.91 -4.59 25.86
CA ASP A 287 -1.80 -5.66 24.85
C ASP A 287 -3.18 -6.07 24.27
N ASP A 288 -4.27 -5.87 25.03
CA ASP A 288 -5.65 -6.09 24.60
C ASP A 288 -6.21 -5.00 23.66
N GLU A 289 -5.75 -3.75 23.76
CA GLU A 289 -6.17 -2.63 22.87
C GLU A 289 -5.66 -2.83 21.43
N LEU A 290 -4.46 -3.38 21.26
CA LEU A 290 -3.88 -3.63 19.93
C LEU A 290 -4.44 -4.92 19.31
N ARG A 291 -4.78 -5.92 20.13
CA ARG A 291 -5.25 -7.22 19.64
C ARG A 291 -6.63 -7.11 18.98
N TRP A 292 -7.54 -6.32 19.55
CA TRP A 292 -8.86 -6.13 18.92
C TRP A 292 -8.76 -5.29 17.64
N LEU A 293 -7.86 -4.30 17.57
CA LEU A 293 -7.62 -3.50 16.37
C LEU A 293 -7.17 -4.36 15.20
N GLN A 294 -6.25 -5.27 15.47
CA GLN A 294 -5.79 -6.26 14.49
C GLN A 294 -6.94 -7.19 14.08
N GLN A 295 -7.69 -7.74 15.04
CA GLN A 295 -8.86 -8.58 14.76
C GLN A 295 -9.89 -7.87 13.89
N PHE A 296 -10.21 -6.61 14.19
CA PHE A 296 -11.13 -5.81 13.41
C PHE A 296 -10.59 -5.59 12.00
N ALA A 297 -9.32 -5.21 11.85
CA ALA A 297 -8.73 -5.01 10.53
C ALA A 297 -8.69 -6.29 9.68
N ASP A 298 -8.54 -7.46 10.30
CA ASP A 298 -8.50 -8.75 9.60
C ASP A 298 -9.87 -9.21 9.07
N VAL A 299 -10.98 -8.79 9.71
CA VAL A 299 -12.35 -9.23 9.34
C VAL A 299 -13.30 -8.08 8.97
N ALA A 300 -12.81 -6.84 8.96
CA ALA A 300 -13.60 -5.69 8.53
C ALA A 300 -13.93 -5.82 7.05
N ARG A 301 -15.20 -5.55 6.73
CA ARG A 301 -15.71 -5.59 5.36
C ARG A 301 -16.49 -4.31 5.09
N PHE A 302 -16.41 -3.83 3.86
CA PHE A 302 -17.09 -2.63 3.43
C PHE A 302 -17.92 -2.89 2.20
N GLU A 303 -19.12 -2.31 2.17
CA GLU A 303 -19.92 -2.24 0.96
C GLU A 303 -19.99 -0.77 0.54
N ILE A 304 -19.45 -0.47 -0.64
CA ILE A 304 -19.32 0.90 -1.15
C ILE A 304 -20.45 1.22 -2.11
N THR A 305 -21.04 2.40 -1.91
CA THR A 305 -21.97 3.03 -2.82
C THR A 305 -21.36 4.33 -3.32
N ALA A 306 -20.81 4.31 -4.53
CA ALA A 306 -20.21 5.48 -5.18
C ALA A 306 -21.26 6.56 -5.49
N ILE A 307 -20.88 7.84 -5.36
CA ILE A 307 -21.68 8.96 -5.85
C ILE A 307 -21.23 9.27 -7.28
N ALA A 308 -22.17 9.14 -8.23
CA ALA A 308 -21.89 9.25 -9.67
C ALA A 308 -21.14 10.55 -10.03
N GLY A 309 -20.09 10.41 -10.85
CA GLY A 309 -19.27 11.53 -11.33
C GLY A 309 -18.39 12.17 -10.27
N SER A 310 -18.12 11.51 -9.15
CA SER A 310 -17.30 12.05 -8.06
C SER A 310 -16.44 11.00 -7.36
N ALA A 311 -15.43 11.47 -6.63
CA ALA A 311 -14.64 10.65 -5.71
C ALA A 311 -15.39 10.31 -4.41
N ASN A 312 -16.56 10.91 -4.16
CA ASN A 312 -17.30 10.76 -2.91
C ASN A 312 -18.12 9.47 -2.89
N PHE A 313 -18.38 8.92 -1.71
CA PHE A 313 -19.14 7.68 -1.55
C PHE A 313 -19.68 7.49 -0.13
N GLU A 314 -20.61 6.57 -0.01
CA GLU A 314 -21.00 5.98 1.28
C GLU A 314 -20.42 4.57 1.39
N ALA A 315 -20.00 4.20 2.61
CA ALA A 315 -19.62 2.82 2.91
C ALA A 315 -20.40 2.30 4.12
N GLU A 316 -21.00 1.14 3.96
CA GLU A 316 -21.47 0.34 5.08
C GLU A 316 -20.30 -0.43 5.68
N VAL A 317 -20.14 -0.35 6.99
CA VAL A 317 -19.02 -0.96 7.73
C VAL A 317 -19.53 -2.19 8.46
N TYR A 318 -18.85 -3.32 8.24
CA TYR A 318 -19.17 -4.60 8.86
C TYR A 318 -17.97 -5.09 9.67
N TRP A 319 -18.26 -5.73 10.82
CA TRP A 319 -17.32 -6.62 11.51
C TRP A 319 -17.78 -8.05 11.25
N ALA A 320 -17.04 -8.78 10.42
CA ALA A 320 -17.50 -10.07 9.88
C ALA A 320 -18.88 -9.92 9.22
N ASP A 321 -19.91 -10.61 9.74
CA ASP A 321 -21.27 -10.57 9.20
C ASP A 321 -22.18 -9.51 9.87
N VAL A 322 -21.68 -8.79 10.88
CA VAL A 322 -22.48 -7.81 11.64
C VAL A 322 -22.27 -6.41 11.06
N ARG A 323 -23.36 -5.79 10.57
CA ARG A 323 -23.36 -4.38 10.13
C ARG A 323 -23.24 -3.46 11.34
N LEU A 324 -22.16 -2.70 11.42
CA LEU A 324 -21.92 -1.72 12.48
C LEU A 324 -22.66 -0.40 12.19
N GLY A 325 -22.60 0.09 10.96
CA GLY A 325 -23.22 1.35 10.56
C GLY A 325 -22.74 1.83 9.20
N ARG A 326 -23.05 3.08 8.86
CA ARG A 326 -22.76 3.67 7.56
C ARG A 326 -22.10 5.03 7.68
N LEU A 327 -21.07 5.25 6.86
CA LEU A 327 -20.27 6.47 6.83
C LEU A 327 -20.29 7.08 5.42
N ALA A 328 -20.39 8.40 5.34
CA ALA A 328 -20.19 9.18 4.12
C ALA A 328 -18.78 9.76 4.11
N TYR A 329 -18.08 9.59 2.99
CA TYR A 329 -16.72 10.07 2.73
C TYR A 329 -16.77 11.14 1.63
N GLU A 330 -16.38 12.35 1.99
CA GLU A 330 -16.47 13.55 1.15
C GLU A 330 -15.09 14.19 0.99
N PHE A 331 -14.60 14.28 -0.24
CA PHE A 331 -13.32 14.91 -0.56
C PHE A 331 -13.51 16.39 -0.93
N GLU A 332 -12.69 17.25 -0.34
CA GLU A 332 -12.66 18.68 -0.61
C GLU A 332 -11.26 19.11 -1.02
N GLN A 333 -11.15 19.84 -2.12
CA GLN A 333 -9.89 20.45 -2.53
C GLN A 333 -9.66 21.75 -1.77
N THR A 334 -8.52 21.87 -1.08
CA THR A 334 -8.16 23.10 -0.36
C THR A 334 -7.19 23.97 -1.15
N VAL A 335 -7.23 25.29 -0.89
CA VAL A 335 -6.33 26.27 -1.52
C VAL A 335 -4.89 25.94 -1.09
N GLY A 336 -4.04 25.56 -2.03
CA GLY A 336 -2.66 25.12 -1.74
C GLY A 336 -2.35 23.65 -2.03
N SER A 337 -3.23 22.96 -2.77
CA SER A 337 -3.00 21.63 -3.38
C SER A 337 -3.28 20.41 -2.48
N ASP A 338 -3.72 20.59 -1.24
CA ASP A 338 -4.04 19.44 -0.39
C ASP A 338 -5.51 19.04 -0.55
N VAL A 339 -5.74 17.75 -0.80
CA VAL A 339 -7.09 17.17 -0.79
C VAL A 339 -7.40 16.72 0.63
N ARG A 340 -8.53 17.19 1.16
CA ARG A 340 -8.99 16.85 2.51
C ARG A 340 -10.14 15.87 2.44
N LEU A 341 -10.07 14.82 3.24
CA LEU A 341 -11.20 13.94 3.49
C LEU A 341 -12.01 14.42 4.70
N LYS A 342 -13.32 14.55 4.51
CA LYS A 342 -14.33 14.67 5.57
C LYS A 342 -15.09 13.36 5.66
N THR A 343 -15.34 12.92 6.89
CA THR A 343 -16.11 11.70 7.17
C THR A 343 -17.28 12.03 8.09
N ARG A 344 -18.50 11.63 7.70
CA ARG A 344 -19.73 11.88 8.45
C ARG A 344 -20.42 10.54 8.77
N LYS A 345 -20.90 10.37 10.01
CA LYS A 345 -21.77 9.24 10.38
C LYS A 345 -23.15 9.45 9.75
N VAL A 346 -23.63 8.46 9.01
CA VAL A 346 -24.98 8.46 8.43
C VAL A 346 -25.95 7.76 9.38
N ASP A 347 -25.63 6.51 9.77
CA ASP A 347 -26.40 5.70 10.74
C ASP A 347 -25.52 4.62 11.41
N GLY A 348 -26.06 3.93 12.42
CA GLY A 348 -25.40 2.85 13.17
C GLY A 348 -24.26 3.34 14.06
N PHE A 349 -23.42 2.45 14.60
CA PHE A 349 -22.44 2.74 15.65
C PHE A 349 -23.10 3.23 16.95
N ASP A 350 -24.09 2.49 17.43
CA ASP A 350 -24.93 2.87 18.57
C ASP A 350 -24.68 1.97 19.82
N SER A 351 -23.74 1.01 19.77
CA SER A 351 -23.31 0.21 20.92
C SER A 351 -22.22 0.91 21.74
N GLU A 352 -22.27 0.81 23.08
CA GLU A 352 -21.53 1.71 23.97
C GLU A 352 -20.03 1.40 24.13
N ASP A 353 -19.56 0.16 23.93
CA ASP A 353 -18.19 -0.17 24.35
C ASP A 353 -17.12 -0.09 23.24
N ARG A 354 -17.46 -0.39 21.96
CA ARG A 354 -16.44 -0.49 20.88
C ARG A 354 -16.76 0.29 19.61
N ASP A 355 -18.03 0.61 19.36
CA ASP A 355 -18.43 1.31 18.13
C ASP A 355 -17.82 2.72 18.05
N ALA A 356 -17.67 3.41 19.19
CA ALA A 356 -17.07 4.73 19.26
C ALA A 356 -15.58 4.72 18.86
N GLU A 357 -14.84 3.68 19.24
CA GLU A 357 -13.43 3.52 18.89
C GLU A 357 -13.25 3.18 17.42
N ILE A 358 -14.04 2.23 16.91
CA ILE A 358 -14.09 1.89 15.49
C ILE A 358 -14.43 3.14 14.68
N LEU A 359 -15.49 3.86 15.05
CA LEU A 359 -15.88 5.10 14.38
C LEU A 359 -14.77 6.15 14.37
N LYS A 360 -14.00 6.27 15.47
CA LYS A 360 -12.84 7.17 15.54
C LYS A 360 -11.77 6.77 14.53
N ILE A 361 -11.47 5.48 14.38
CA ILE A 361 -10.50 4.96 13.42
C ILE A 361 -10.98 5.14 11.99
N CYS A 362 -12.25 4.84 11.71
CA CYS A 362 -12.87 5.03 10.39
C CYS A 362 -12.82 6.47 9.89
N ARG A 363 -12.76 7.45 10.80
CA ARG A 363 -12.72 8.88 10.48
C ARG A 363 -11.32 9.43 10.26
N LEU A 364 -10.27 8.66 10.56
CA LEU A 364 -8.88 9.12 10.40
C LEU A 364 -8.41 8.83 8.98
N PRO A 365 -8.12 9.86 8.15
CA PRO A 365 -7.63 9.66 6.79
C PRO A 365 -6.32 8.87 6.71
N ASP A 366 -5.54 8.89 7.79
CA ASP A 366 -4.27 8.17 7.90
C ASP A 366 -4.46 6.65 8.03
N ASN A 367 -5.66 6.21 8.45
CA ASN A 367 -5.98 4.82 8.77
C ASN A 367 -6.79 4.13 7.67
N ILE A 368 -7.13 4.82 6.59
CA ILE A 368 -7.92 4.24 5.50
C ILE A 368 -7.16 4.28 4.19
N THR A 369 -7.44 3.27 3.36
CA THR A 369 -7.08 3.27 1.94
C THR A 369 -8.34 3.05 1.12
N ILE A 370 -8.53 3.85 0.06
CA ILE A 370 -9.70 3.80 -0.81
C ILE A 370 -9.21 3.60 -2.24
N TYR A 371 -9.76 2.59 -2.91
CA TYR A 371 -9.37 2.21 -4.27
C TYR A 371 -10.42 2.68 -5.27
N PHE A 372 -9.95 3.25 -6.37
CA PHE A 372 -10.79 3.79 -7.44
C PHE A 372 -10.54 3.05 -8.74
N ASP A 373 -11.60 2.83 -9.51
CA ASP A 373 -11.51 2.17 -10.81
C ASP A 373 -10.71 2.99 -11.84
N THR A 374 -10.56 4.27 -11.58
CA THR A 374 -9.77 5.21 -12.39
C THR A 374 -8.25 5.03 -12.24
N GLY A 375 -7.78 4.06 -11.45
CA GLY A 375 -6.34 3.83 -11.24
C GLY A 375 -5.72 4.66 -10.11
N HIS A 376 -6.58 5.35 -9.36
CA HIS A 376 -6.20 6.16 -8.22
C HIS A 376 -6.37 5.39 -6.91
N THR A 377 -5.58 5.79 -5.92
CA THR A 377 -5.75 5.31 -4.55
C THR A 377 -5.62 6.48 -3.60
N PHE A 378 -6.57 6.64 -2.68
CA PHE A 378 -6.39 7.51 -1.53
C PHE A 378 -5.80 6.68 -0.40
N SER A 379 -4.63 7.05 0.12
CA SER A 379 -4.01 6.38 1.27
C SER A 379 -3.26 7.38 2.12
N ARG A 380 -3.26 7.19 3.44
CA ARG A 380 -2.54 8.05 4.39
C ARG A 380 -2.78 9.56 4.17
N GLY A 381 -4.03 9.94 3.94
CA GLY A 381 -4.42 11.33 3.71
C GLY A 381 -4.12 11.92 2.31
N HIS A 382 -3.60 11.14 1.36
CA HIS A 382 -3.18 11.65 0.05
C HIS A 382 -3.69 10.78 -1.10
N PHE A 383 -3.92 11.39 -2.27
CA PHE A 383 -4.20 10.65 -3.51
C PHE A 383 -2.90 10.27 -4.21
N TYR A 384 -2.87 9.06 -4.74
CA TYR A 384 -1.81 8.52 -5.56
C TYR A 384 -2.37 8.09 -6.91
N GLU A 385 -1.61 8.39 -7.95
CA GLU A 385 -1.81 7.86 -9.29
C GLU A 385 -0.82 6.70 -9.49
N THR A 386 -1.35 5.51 -9.76
CA THR A 386 -0.53 4.36 -10.15
C THR A 386 -0.06 4.54 -11.60
N ARG A 387 1.24 4.33 -11.83
CA ARG A 387 1.86 4.46 -13.15
C ARG A 387 1.76 3.14 -13.91
N PHE A 388 0.55 2.76 -14.34
CA PHE A 388 0.39 1.54 -15.14
C PHE A 388 1.26 1.59 -16.38
N ARG A 389 1.93 0.47 -16.64
CA ARG A 389 2.64 0.24 -17.89
C ARG A 389 1.66 -0.29 -18.93
N ASP A 390 1.83 0.12 -20.18
CA ASP A 390 1.02 -0.35 -21.31
C ASP A 390 1.37 -1.79 -21.74
N ALA A 391 1.94 -2.59 -20.83
CA ALA A 391 2.21 -3.99 -21.05
C ALA A 391 0.90 -4.77 -20.94
N GLN A 392 0.62 -5.59 -21.95
CA GLN A 392 -0.61 -6.37 -22.03
C GLN A 392 -0.33 -7.82 -21.65
N PHE A 393 -1.18 -8.41 -20.80
CA PHE A 393 -1.17 -9.84 -20.58
C PHE A 393 -1.90 -10.56 -21.73
N SER A 394 -1.21 -11.52 -22.34
CA SER A 394 -1.64 -12.21 -23.57
C SER A 394 -2.10 -13.65 -23.36
N ASP A 395 -1.70 -14.31 -22.27
CA ASP A 395 -1.80 -15.77 -22.11
C ASP A 395 -3.18 -16.19 -21.56
N TRP A 396 -4.22 -15.63 -22.18
CA TRP A 396 -5.63 -15.94 -21.94
C TRP A 396 -6.04 -17.20 -22.69
N GLN A 397 -6.76 -18.07 -22.01
CA GLN A 397 -7.53 -19.16 -22.59
C GLN A 397 -9.02 -18.88 -22.39
N TRP A 398 -9.78 -18.97 -23.47
CA TRP A 398 -11.22 -18.70 -23.46
C TRP A 398 -11.95 -20.03 -23.50
N VAL A 399 -12.76 -20.28 -22.48
CA VAL A 399 -13.54 -21.52 -22.33
C VAL A 399 -14.97 -21.11 -22.07
N SER A 400 -15.91 -21.60 -22.88
CA SER A 400 -17.32 -21.19 -22.72
C SER A 400 -17.92 -21.84 -21.48
N MET A 401 -18.43 -21.06 -20.53
CA MET A 401 -19.12 -21.59 -19.36
C MET A 401 -20.56 -22.03 -19.67
N ALA A 402 -21.10 -21.63 -20.83
CA ALA A 402 -22.47 -21.92 -21.23
C ALA A 402 -22.66 -23.30 -21.89
N SER A 403 -21.59 -23.91 -22.44
CA SER A 403 -21.69 -25.10 -23.32
C SER A 403 -22.40 -26.31 -22.71
N ASP A 404 -22.32 -26.49 -21.40
CA ASP A 404 -22.85 -27.62 -20.65
C ASP A 404 -23.65 -27.19 -19.41
N GLY A 405 -24.04 -25.90 -19.33
CA GLY A 405 -24.75 -25.35 -18.18
C GLY A 405 -23.87 -25.18 -16.92
N THR A 406 -22.54 -25.09 -17.08
CA THR A 406 -21.63 -24.79 -15.98
C THR A 406 -21.98 -23.46 -15.31
N ALA A 407 -22.23 -23.51 -14.00
CA ALA A 407 -22.55 -22.36 -13.18
C ALA A 407 -21.28 -21.58 -12.85
N PHE A 408 -20.97 -20.56 -13.65
CA PHE A 408 -19.73 -19.75 -13.53
C PHE A 408 -19.53 -19.04 -12.18
N TRP A 409 -20.59 -18.86 -11.39
CA TRP A 409 -20.52 -18.30 -10.03
C TRP A 409 -20.30 -19.37 -8.95
N GLN A 410 -20.54 -20.64 -9.26
CA GLN A 410 -20.44 -21.74 -8.32
C GLN A 410 -19.09 -22.44 -8.46
N GLU A 411 -18.21 -22.17 -7.51
CA GLU A 411 -16.87 -22.76 -7.45
C GLU A 411 -16.92 -24.29 -7.28
N LYS A 412 -17.61 -24.77 -6.25
CA LYS A 412 -17.65 -26.19 -5.85
C LYS A 412 -19.08 -26.75 -5.69
N PRO A 413 -19.27 -28.07 -5.79
CA PRO A 413 -20.55 -28.69 -5.45
C PRO A 413 -20.78 -28.58 -3.94
N LEU A 414 -21.97 -28.13 -3.54
CA LEU A 414 -22.32 -27.93 -2.14
C LEU A 414 -23.52 -28.79 -1.74
N ASP A 415 -23.42 -29.39 -0.55
CA ASP A 415 -24.54 -29.97 0.19
C ASP A 415 -24.85 -29.03 1.36
N GLY A 416 -25.83 -28.15 1.15
CA GLY A 416 -26.03 -26.97 2.00
C GLY A 416 -24.84 -26.02 1.94
N LYS A 417 -24.09 -25.90 3.03
CA LYS A 417 -22.84 -25.09 3.10
C LYS A 417 -21.57 -25.95 3.06
N ARG A 418 -21.69 -27.27 3.10
CA ARG A 418 -20.54 -28.20 3.11
C ARG A 418 -20.09 -28.49 1.69
N PHE A 419 -18.78 -28.52 1.47
CA PHE A 419 -18.22 -29.05 0.22
C PHE A 419 -18.56 -30.55 0.08
N ALA A 420 -19.31 -30.89 -0.96
CA ALA A 420 -19.70 -32.26 -1.30
C ALA A 420 -18.68 -32.89 -2.27
N VAL A 421 -17.49 -33.18 -1.74
CA VAL A 421 -16.35 -33.78 -2.48
C VAL A 421 -16.75 -35.06 -3.22
N GLU A 422 -17.65 -35.85 -2.63
CA GLU A 422 -18.20 -37.08 -3.20
C GLU A 422 -19.01 -36.85 -4.49
N ASN A 423 -19.48 -35.62 -4.70
CA ASN A 423 -20.25 -35.25 -5.88
C ASN A 423 -19.40 -34.61 -6.98
N THR A 424 -18.13 -34.28 -6.68
CA THR A 424 -17.25 -33.59 -7.62
C THR A 424 -17.02 -34.39 -8.89
N GLY A 425 -17.38 -33.81 -10.03
CA GLY A 425 -17.24 -34.42 -11.35
C GLY A 425 -18.39 -35.34 -11.77
N ASN A 426 -19.40 -35.56 -10.93
CA ASN A 426 -20.59 -36.34 -11.30
C ASN A 426 -21.42 -35.61 -12.37
N VAL A 427 -22.30 -36.34 -13.08
CA VAL A 427 -23.13 -35.80 -14.17
C VAL A 427 -23.98 -34.59 -13.78
N GLY A 428 -24.41 -34.51 -12.51
CA GLY A 428 -25.20 -33.38 -11.99
C GLY A 428 -24.37 -32.23 -11.41
N ASP A 429 -23.04 -32.32 -11.41
CA ASP A 429 -22.16 -31.29 -10.86
C ASP A 429 -21.87 -30.19 -11.90
N ASN A 430 -22.63 -29.11 -11.84
CA ASN A 430 -22.47 -27.95 -12.73
C ASN A 430 -21.47 -26.92 -12.19
N SER A 431 -20.73 -27.21 -11.11
CA SER A 431 -19.73 -26.28 -10.58
C SER A 431 -18.47 -26.21 -11.45
N LEU A 432 -17.64 -25.19 -11.23
CA LEU A 432 -16.33 -25.08 -11.87
C LEU A 432 -15.42 -26.29 -11.54
N PHE A 433 -15.47 -26.78 -10.30
CA PHE A 433 -14.74 -27.99 -9.90
C PHE A 433 -15.19 -29.23 -10.69
N GLY A 434 -16.50 -29.37 -10.93
CA GLY A 434 -17.04 -30.45 -11.76
C GLY A 434 -16.55 -30.38 -13.20
N MET A 435 -16.53 -29.17 -13.78
CA MET A 435 -16.01 -28.93 -15.13
C MET A 435 -14.52 -29.30 -15.23
N VAL A 436 -13.67 -28.85 -14.30
CA VAL A 436 -12.25 -29.19 -14.26
C VAL A 436 -12.06 -30.71 -14.15
N THR A 437 -12.79 -31.34 -13.24
CA THR A 437 -12.68 -32.79 -12.98
C THR A 437 -13.04 -33.64 -14.19
N ARG A 438 -14.08 -33.26 -14.95
CA ARG A 438 -14.54 -34.05 -16.10
C ARG A 438 -13.71 -33.84 -17.36
N HIS A 439 -13.10 -32.66 -17.50
CA HIS A 439 -12.62 -32.20 -18.79
C HIS A 439 -11.16 -31.76 -18.83
N TRP A 440 -10.43 -31.67 -17.71
CA TRP A 440 -9.02 -31.22 -17.73
C TRP A 440 -8.07 -32.24 -18.37
N PRO A 441 -7.09 -31.85 -19.23
CA PRO A 441 -6.76 -30.50 -19.70
C PRO A 441 -7.58 -30.03 -20.92
N ASN A 442 -8.48 -30.87 -21.43
CA ASN A 442 -9.29 -30.68 -22.63
C ASN A 442 -10.54 -29.79 -22.43
N LEU A 443 -10.44 -28.73 -21.62
CA LEU A 443 -11.57 -27.88 -21.24
C LEU A 443 -12.28 -27.22 -22.43
N GLN A 444 -11.52 -26.74 -23.41
CA GLN A 444 -12.04 -25.97 -24.54
C GLN A 444 -13.01 -26.78 -25.40
N GLU A 445 -12.67 -28.04 -25.67
CA GLU A 445 -13.50 -28.96 -26.47
C GLU A 445 -14.50 -29.75 -25.62
N ARG A 446 -14.47 -29.58 -24.29
CA ARG A 446 -15.19 -30.45 -23.34
C ARG A 446 -14.88 -31.93 -23.56
N GLY A 447 -13.61 -32.23 -23.89
CA GLY A 447 -13.10 -33.59 -24.02
C GLY A 447 -13.07 -34.33 -22.67
N GLN A 448 -12.76 -35.62 -22.68
CA GLN A 448 -12.58 -36.37 -21.43
C GLN A 448 -11.31 -35.94 -20.69
N GLN A 449 -11.34 -36.03 -19.36
CA GLN A 449 -10.17 -35.82 -18.51
C GLN A 449 -9.09 -36.86 -18.83
N THR A 450 -7.83 -36.43 -18.92
CA THR A 450 -6.67 -37.31 -19.18
C THR A 450 -5.52 -37.06 -18.21
N GLY A 451 -4.74 -38.10 -17.94
CA GLY A 451 -3.67 -38.11 -16.94
C GLY A 451 -4.22 -38.16 -15.51
N TRP A 452 -3.37 -37.83 -14.54
CA TRP A 452 -3.74 -37.81 -13.14
C TRP A 452 -4.26 -36.44 -12.69
N LEU A 453 -5.35 -36.39 -11.94
CA LEU A 453 -5.90 -35.17 -11.36
C LEU A 453 -6.24 -35.41 -9.89
N VAL A 454 -5.81 -34.54 -8.99
CA VAL A 454 -6.15 -34.59 -7.55
C VAL A 454 -6.71 -33.26 -7.10
N CYS A 455 -7.78 -33.30 -6.29
CA CYS A 455 -8.32 -32.13 -5.61
C CYS A 455 -7.67 -31.97 -4.23
N ASP A 456 -7.14 -30.78 -3.95
CA ASP A 456 -6.43 -30.46 -2.71
C ASP A 456 -6.98 -29.19 -2.02
N ASP A 457 -8.29 -28.89 -2.20
CA ASP A 457 -9.08 -27.78 -1.57
C ASP A 457 -9.26 -27.96 -0.04
N GLY A 458 -8.15 -28.15 0.67
CA GLY A 458 -8.09 -28.40 2.11
C GLY A 458 -7.36 -27.32 2.90
N ALA A 459 -7.34 -27.46 4.23
CA ALA A 459 -6.49 -26.60 5.06
C ALA A 459 -5.03 -26.72 4.62
N MET A 460 -4.35 -25.57 4.43
CA MET A 460 -2.98 -25.51 3.89
C MET A 460 -2.84 -26.04 2.45
N GLU A 461 -3.87 -25.97 1.61
CA GLU A 461 -3.89 -26.42 0.19
C GLU A 461 -2.69 -26.00 -0.68
N SER A 462 -2.38 -26.82 -1.69
CA SER A 462 -1.34 -26.52 -2.71
C SER A 462 -1.93 -25.83 -3.92
N ALA A 463 -3.11 -26.27 -4.32
CA ALA A 463 -3.94 -25.72 -5.37
C ALA A 463 -5.31 -26.38 -5.23
N ASP A 464 -6.33 -25.83 -5.85
CA ASP A 464 -7.65 -26.48 -5.87
C ASP A 464 -7.55 -27.84 -6.56
N PHE A 465 -6.81 -27.88 -7.67
CA PHE A 465 -6.43 -29.12 -8.34
C PHE A 465 -4.96 -29.16 -8.71
N ILE A 466 -4.39 -30.36 -8.68
CA ILE A 466 -3.06 -30.66 -9.22
C ILE A 466 -3.23 -31.71 -10.31
N HIS A 467 -2.68 -31.44 -11.48
CA HIS A 467 -2.71 -32.34 -12.62
C HIS A 467 -1.30 -32.81 -12.99
N ILE A 468 -1.16 -34.08 -13.33
CA ILE A 468 0.08 -34.68 -13.83
C ILE A 468 -0.22 -35.38 -15.15
N ASN A 469 0.39 -34.88 -16.21
CA ASN A 469 0.49 -35.56 -17.49
C ASN A 469 1.82 -36.32 -17.55
N ASP A 470 1.78 -37.61 -17.22
CA ASP A 470 2.95 -38.49 -17.19
C ASP A 470 3.29 -39.12 -18.55
N ILE A 471 2.38 -39.01 -19.53
CA ILE A 471 2.57 -39.50 -20.90
C ILE A 471 3.18 -38.45 -21.84
N SER A 472 3.24 -37.17 -21.44
CA SER A 472 3.90 -36.13 -22.25
C SER A 472 5.43 -36.24 -22.22
N GLY A 473 6.07 -35.78 -23.30
CA GLY A 473 7.53 -35.69 -23.39
C GLY A 473 8.00 -34.24 -23.43
N PRO A 474 8.54 -33.66 -22.35
CA PRO A 474 8.61 -34.19 -20.98
C PRO A 474 7.24 -34.21 -20.24
N PRO A 475 7.13 -34.93 -19.11
CA PRO A 475 5.95 -34.88 -18.24
C PRO A 475 5.60 -33.46 -17.83
N GLU A 476 4.32 -33.20 -17.54
CA GLU A 476 3.82 -31.88 -17.15
C GLU A 476 3.07 -31.95 -15.81
N LEU A 477 3.43 -31.04 -14.89
CA LEU A 477 2.74 -30.79 -13.64
C LEU A 477 2.01 -29.45 -13.74
N THR A 478 0.70 -29.46 -13.54
CA THR A 478 -0.11 -28.23 -13.50
C THR A 478 -0.72 -28.01 -12.12
N LEU A 479 -0.52 -26.82 -11.56
CA LEU A 479 -1.26 -26.31 -10.40
C LEU A 479 -2.42 -25.45 -10.88
N ILE A 480 -3.65 -25.81 -10.51
CA ILE A 480 -4.87 -25.17 -11.02
C ILE A 480 -5.60 -24.53 -9.85
N HIS A 481 -5.78 -23.22 -9.94
CA HIS A 481 -6.49 -22.39 -8.96
C HIS A 481 -7.81 -21.92 -9.54
N VAL A 482 -8.92 -22.24 -8.89
CA VAL A 482 -10.27 -22.06 -9.39
C VAL A 482 -11.05 -21.17 -8.45
N LYS A 483 -11.63 -20.10 -8.98
CA LYS A 483 -12.52 -19.23 -8.21
C LYS A 483 -13.76 -18.89 -9.01
N GLY A 484 -14.92 -18.99 -8.36
CA GLY A 484 -16.19 -18.53 -8.93
C GLY A 484 -16.19 -17.02 -9.18
N SER A 485 -17.00 -16.58 -10.14
CA SER A 485 -17.29 -15.15 -10.33
C SER A 485 -18.01 -14.59 -9.11
N GLY A 486 -17.59 -13.44 -8.60
CA GLY A 486 -18.26 -12.73 -7.50
C GLY A 486 -19.62 -12.13 -7.90
N SER A 487 -20.03 -12.26 -9.16
CA SER A 487 -21.33 -11.82 -9.67
C SER A 487 -22.03 -12.95 -10.41
N VAL A 488 -23.35 -13.05 -10.26
CA VAL A 488 -24.22 -13.96 -11.03
C VAL A 488 -24.78 -13.31 -12.29
N ASN A 489 -24.47 -12.04 -12.55
CA ASN A 489 -25.05 -11.30 -13.66
C ASN A 489 -24.43 -11.72 -15.01
N ALA A 490 -25.28 -11.96 -16.01
CA ALA A 490 -24.85 -12.24 -17.38
C ALA A 490 -24.05 -11.07 -17.98
N ASN A 491 -24.41 -9.83 -17.63
CA ASN A 491 -23.74 -8.61 -18.09
C ASN A 491 -22.61 -8.14 -17.17
N ARG A 492 -21.95 -9.06 -16.44
CA ARG A 492 -20.85 -8.72 -15.54
C ARG A 492 -19.69 -8.03 -16.29
N GLY A 493 -19.11 -7.03 -15.64
CA GLY A 493 -17.89 -6.34 -16.06
C GLY A 493 -16.64 -6.93 -15.42
N LEU A 494 -15.48 -6.34 -15.74
CA LEU A 494 -14.19 -6.72 -15.16
C LEU A 494 -14.17 -6.49 -13.64
N SER A 495 -13.47 -7.35 -12.89
CA SER A 495 -13.21 -7.17 -11.46
C SER A 495 -11.77 -7.54 -11.18
N VAL A 496 -10.91 -6.58 -10.84
CA VAL A 496 -9.52 -6.85 -10.48
C VAL A 496 -9.46 -7.64 -9.18
N SER A 497 -10.33 -7.33 -8.22
CA SER A 497 -10.40 -7.98 -6.92
C SER A 497 -10.75 -9.47 -6.99
N ASP A 498 -11.63 -9.88 -7.93
CA ASP A 498 -11.93 -11.31 -8.16
C ASP A 498 -10.68 -12.08 -8.60
N TYR A 499 -9.75 -11.44 -9.34
CA TYR A 499 -8.47 -12.03 -9.75
C TYR A 499 -7.41 -11.95 -8.67
N GLU A 500 -7.32 -10.85 -7.90
CA GLU A 500 -6.35 -10.71 -6.80
C GLU A 500 -6.40 -11.88 -5.82
N VAL A 501 -7.62 -12.34 -5.49
CA VAL A 501 -7.82 -13.46 -4.56
C VAL A 501 -7.19 -14.74 -5.09
N VAL A 502 -7.53 -15.13 -6.32
CA VAL A 502 -7.09 -16.40 -6.91
C VAL A 502 -5.62 -16.36 -7.34
N VAL A 503 -5.15 -15.22 -7.86
CA VAL A 503 -3.72 -15.00 -8.18
C VAL A 503 -2.88 -15.01 -6.90
N GLY A 504 -3.37 -14.38 -5.82
CA GLY A 504 -2.72 -14.43 -4.52
C GLY A 504 -2.51 -15.86 -4.02
N GLN A 505 -3.51 -16.72 -4.19
CA GLN A 505 -3.42 -18.13 -3.82
C GLN A 505 -2.44 -18.89 -4.73
N ALA A 506 -2.45 -18.62 -6.04
CA ALA A 506 -1.52 -19.23 -6.99
C ALA A 506 -0.06 -18.92 -6.65
N ILE A 507 0.27 -17.65 -6.41
CA ILE A 507 1.63 -17.20 -6.09
C ILE A 507 2.10 -17.73 -4.73
N LYS A 508 1.25 -17.69 -3.71
CA LYS A 508 1.57 -18.22 -2.38
C LYS A 508 1.97 -19.70 -2.44
N ASN A 509 1.35 -20.45 -3.34
CA ASN A 509 1.55 -21.89 -3.43
C ASN A 509 2.57 -22.31 -4.49
N LEU A 510 3.23 -21.37 -5.18
CA LEU A 510 4.27 -21.65 -6.17
C LEU A 510 5.36 -22.60 -5.67
N ARG A 511 5.67 -22.59 -4.37
CA ARG A 511 6.62 -23.55 -3.77
C ARG A 511 6.26 -25.02 -4.02
N HIS A 512 5.00 -25.34 -4.31
CA HIS A 512 4.52 -26.70 -4.55
C HIS A 512 4.65 -27.14 -6.02
N ILE A 513 5.27 -26.33 -6.89
CA ILE A 513 5.79 -26.83 -8.18
C ILE A 513 7.01 -27.75 -7.97
N ASP A 514 7.68 -27.64 -6.82
CA ASP A 514 8.72 -28.58 -6.43
C ASP A 514 8.09 -29.93 -6.12
N ARG A 515 8.49 -30.93 -6.89
CA ARG A 515 7.99 -32.31 -6.80
C ARG A 515 8.13 -32.89 -5.39
N GLY A 516 9.23 -32.63 -4.69
CA GLY A 516 9.48 -33.15 -3.35
C GLY A 516 8.52 -32.56 -2.33
N LEU A 517 8.40 -31.22 -2.32
CA LEU A 517 7.46 -30.51 -1.44
C LEU A 517 5.99 -30.88 -1.73
N LEU A 518 5.65 -31.06 -3.00
CA LEU A 518 4.32 -31.51 -3.41
C LEU A 518 4.02 -32.93 -2.91
N ARG A 519 4.95 -33.86 -3.12
CA ARG A 519 4.81 -35.26 -2.73
C ARG A 519 4.65 -35.40 -1.22
N GLU A 520 5.51 -34.76 -0.43
CA GLU A 520 5.42 -34.78 1.04
C GLU A 520 4.05 -34.28 1.51
N LYS A 521 3.54 -33.22 0.89
CA LYS A 521 2.25 -32.65 1.23
C LYS A 521 1.07 -33.53 0.86
N LEU A 522 1.06 -34.09 -0.35
CA LEU A 522 -0.02 -34.99 -0.78
C LEU A 522 -0.05 -36.28 0.07
N ALA A 523 1.12 -36.77 0.50
CA ALA A 523 1.22 -37.90 1.41
C ALA A 523 0.68 -37.56 2.82
N ALA A 524 0.99 -36.37 3.36
CA ALA A 524 0.47 -35.93 4.65
C ALA A 524 -1.06 -35.81 4.68
N ASN A 525 -1.68 -35.50 3.54
CA ASN A 525 -3.13 -35.36 3.39
C ASN A 525 -3.83 -36.65 2.90
N ALA A 526 -3.10 -37.77 2.77
CA ALA A 526 -3.61 -38.99 2.14
C ALA A 526 -4.73 -39.70 2.93
N GLU A 527 -4.86 -39.45 4.23
CA GLU A 527 -5.86 -40.08 5.11
C GLU A 527 -7.05 -39.14 5.45
N GLY A 528 -7.15 -38.00 4.78
CA GLY A 528 -8.16 -36.97 5.04
C GLY A 528 -9.49 -37.16 4.28
N VAL A 529 -10.41 -36.20 4.44
CA VAL A 529 -11.71 -36.17 3.73
C VAL A 529 -11.55 -36.16 2.20
N LEU A 530 -10.40 -35.70 1.70
CA LEU A 530 -10.05 -35.61 0.27
C LEU A 530 -9.23 -36.82 -0.24
N GLN A 531 -9.12 -37.91 0.53
CA GLN A 531 -8.27 -39.07 0.19
C GLN A 531 -8.60 -39.71 -1.15
N ASN A 532 -9.88 -39.76 -1.53
CA ASN A 532 -10.37 -40.36 -2.76
C ASN A 532 -10.76 -39.32 -3.83
N ALA A 533 -10.44 -38.04 -3.59
CA ALA A 533 -10.66 -36.96 -4.56
C ALA A 533 -9.53 -36.93 -5.59
N VAL A 534 -9.34 -38.04 -6.27
CA VAL A 534 -8.29 -38.27 -7.27
C VAL A 534 -8.87 -39.06 -8.44
N TRP A 535 -8.48 -38.68 -9.65
CA TRP A 535 -8.95 -39.23 -10.91
C TRP A 535 -7.76 -39.58 -11.80
N HIS A 536 -7.93 -40.62 -12.60
CA HIS A 536 -7.00 -41.01 -13.67
C HIS A 536 -7.82 -41.31 -14.91
N ASP A 537 -7.57 -40.58 -16.00
CA ASP A 537 -8.30 -40.69 -17.27
C ASP A 537 -9.83 -40.67 -17.11
N GLY A 538 -10.32 -39.74 -16.28
CA GLY A 538 -11.73 -39.52 -15.97
C GLY A 538 -12.32 -40.48 -14.95
N GLN A 539 -11.57 -41.49 -14.51
CA GLN A 539 -12.03 -42.48 -13.54
C GLN A 539 -11.55 -42.14 -12.13
N ARG A 540 -12.49 -42.01 -11.19
CA ARG A 540 -12.19 -41.75 -9.77
C ARG A 540 -11.49 -42.96 -9.15
N GLN A 541 -10.43 -42.72 -8.39
CA GLN A 541 -9.64 -43.75 -7.73
C GLN A 541 -10.04 -43.93 -6.26
N GLU A 542 -9.66 -45.05 -5.65
CA GLU A 542 -9.94 -45.33 -4.23
C GLU A 542 -9.10 -44.45 -3.29
N ASP A 543 -7.84 -44.21 -3.65
CA ASP A 543 -6.88 -43.42 -2.88
C ASP A 543 -5.81 -42.76 -3.76
N ARG A 544 -4.90 -41.99 -3.13
CA ARG A 544 -3.78 -41.28 -3.77
C ARG A 544 -2.54 -42.15 -4.02
N GLY A 545 -2.53 -43.43 -3.66
CA GLY A 545 -1.34 -44.27 -3.64
C GLY A 545 -0.65 -44.40 -5.00
N ALA A 546 -1.43 -44.66 -6.05
CA ALA A 546 -0.92 -44.76 -7.41
C ALA A 546 -0.35 -43.43 -7.93
N LEU A 547 -1.01 -42.30 -7.64
CA LEU A 547 -0.52 -40.95 -7.95
C LEU A 547 0.83 -40.66 -7.29
N LEU A 548 0.97 -41.01 -6.00
CA LEU A 548 2.22 -40.81 -5.25
C LEU A 548 3.35 -41.64 -5.83
N ALA A 549 3.07 -42.89 -6.25
CA ALA A 549 4.05 -43.73 -6.94
C ALA A 549 4.47 -43.13 -8.30
N THR A 550 3.52 -42.56 -9.06
CA THR A 550 3.82 -41.83 -10.30
C THR A 550 4.73 -40.64 -10.01
N LEU A 551 4.42 -39.81 -9.00
CA LEU A 551 5.25 -38.68 -8.57
C LEU A 551 6.68 -39.11 -8.19
N ASP A 552 6.81 -40.20 -7.42
CA ASP A 552 8.11 -40.74 -7.01
C ASP A 552 8.94 -41.18 -8.24
N GLY A 553 8.29 -41.66 -9.31
CA GLY A 553 8.91 -42.08 -10.57
C GLY A 553 9.29 -40.96 -11.55
N LEU A 554 8.76 -39.74 -11.39
CA LEU A 554 9.07 -38.62 -12.28
C LEU A 554 10.50 -38.09 -12.08
N GLY A 555 11.19 -37.75 -13.16
CA GLY A 555 12.51 -37.09 -13.09
C GLY A 555 12.41 -35.60 -12.77
N SER A 556 13.57 -34.92 -12.68
CA SER A 556 13.64 -33.46 -12.54
C SER A 556 13.32 -32.70 -13.84
N HIS A 557 13.25 -33.40 -14.97
CA HIS A 557 12.86 -32.84 -16.27
C HIS A 557 11.33 -32.83 -16.37
N LEU A 558 10.71 -31.91 -15.65
CA LEU A 558 9.26 -31.74 -15.54
C LEU A 558 8.91 -30.34 -16.07
N LYS A 559 7.95 -30.26 -17.00
CA LYS A 559 7.31 -28.98 -17.32
C LYS A 559 6.36 -28.62 -16.20
N THR A 560 6.38 -27.37 -15.78
CA THR A 560 5.49 -26.89 -14.72
C THR A 560 4.61 -25.78 -15.28
N LYS A 561 3.34 -25.80 -14.87
CA LYS A 561 2.35 -24.82 -15.30
C LYS A 561 1.49 -24.41 -14.12
N VAL A 562 1.15 -23.13 -14.06
CA VAL A 562 0.20 -22.57 -13.10
C VAL A 562 -0.96 -21.98 -13.86
N VAL A 563 -2.17 -22.34 -13.45
CA VAL A 563 -3.42 -21.95 -14.12
C VAL A 563 -4.32 -21.27 -13.13
N VAL A 564 -4.83 -20.10 -13.51
CA VAL A 564 -5.89 -19.38 -12.79
C VAL A 564 -7.17 -19.46 -13.61
N LEU A 565 -8.21 -20.08 -13.07
CA LEU A 565 -9.55 -20.13 -13.65
C LEU A 565 -10.46 -19.17 -12.88
N GLN A 566 -10.85 -18.08 -13.54
CA GLN A 566 -11.74 -17.07 -12.99
C GLN A 566 -12.65 -16.56 -14.12
N PRO A 567 -13.92 -17.00 -14.20
CA PRO A 567 -14.80 -16.68 -15.32
C PRO A 567 -15.37 -15.26 -15.27
N ARG A 568 -14.91 -14.40 -14.36
CA ARG A 568 -15.40 -13.03 -14.22
C ARG A 568 -15.28 -12.21 -15.51
N VAL A 569 -14.14 -12.31 -16.21
CA VAL A 569 -13.93 -11.63 -17.50
C VAL A 569 -14.58 -12.45 -18.62
N ARG A 570 -15.29 -11.76 -19.50
CA ARG A 570 -15.89 -12.31 -20.73
C ARG A 570 -15.09 -11.87 -21.95
N ARG A 571 -14.98 -12.75 -22.93
CA ARG A 571 -14.21 -12.48 -24.16
C ARG A 571 -14.72 -11.26 -24.91
N SER A 572 -16.03 -11.08 -25.04
CA SER A 572 -16.63 -9.91 -25.70
C SER A 572 -16.24 -8.59 -25.01
N VAL A 573 -16.33 -8.55 -23.68
CA VAL A 573 -15.98 -7.38 -22.85
C VAL A 573 -14.48 -7.09 -22.95
N PHE A 574 -13.64 -8.12 -22.84
CA PHE A 574 -12.20 -8.00 -23.01
C PHE A 574 -11.84 -7.37 -24.35
N ASN A 575 -12.38 -7.90 -25.46
CA ASN A 575 -12.11 -7.39 -26.80
C ASN A 575 -12.57 -5.94 -26.98
N ASN A 576 -13.72 -5.56 -26.43
CA ASN A 576 -14.20 -4.18 -26.48
C ASN A 576 -13.23 -3.23 -25.76
N ILE A 577 -12.79 -3.60 -24.54
CA ILE A 577 -11.84 -2.79 -23.78
C ILE A 577 -10.50 -2.69 -24.51
N ARG A 578 -9.98 -3.79 -25.06
CA ARG A 578 -8.74 -3.78 -25.87
C ARG A 578 -8.86 -2.84 -27.07
N ALA A 579 -9.97 -2.87 -27.79
CA ALA A 579 -10.20 -1.94 -28.89
C ALA A 579 -10.22 -0.46 -28.42
N LYS A 580 -10.76 -0.16 -27.23
CA LYS A 580 -10.66 1.18 -26.65
C LYS A 580 -9.22 1.58 -26.33
N MET A 581 -8.41 0.65 -25.81
CA MET A 581 -6.98 0.86 -25.53
C MET A 581 -6.21 1.18 -26.81
N ASP A 582 -6.40 0.38 -27.86
CA ASP A 582 -5.73 0.55 -29.15
C ASP A 582 -6.10 1.87 -29.83
N ASN A 583 -7.32 2.37 -29.59
CA ASN A 583 -7.78 3.69 -30.04
C ASN A 583 -7.31 4.85 -29.14
N GLY A 584 -6.50 4.60 -28.11
CA GLY A 584 -5.93 5.62 -27.23
C GLY A 584 -6.89 6.20 -26.18
N ASN A 585 -8.01 5.53 -25.88
CA ASN A 585 -8.97 5.99 -24.87
C ASN A 585 -8.51 5.64 -23.43
N LEU A 586 -7.37 6.20 -23.01
CA LEU A 586 -6.72 5.88 -21.73
C LEU A 586 -7.44 6.44 -20.50
N ALA A 587 -8.43 7.33 -20.68
CA ALA A 587 -9.20 7.91 -19.59
C ALA A 587 -10.43 7.08 -19.18
N ASP A 588 -10.80 6.08 -19.98
CA ASP A 588 -11.95 5.20 -19.72
C ASP A 588 -11.68 4.29 -18.50
N SER A 589 -12.64 4.19 -17.59
CA SER A 589 -12.49 3.43 -16.35
C SER A 589 -12.31 1.94 -16.58
N ASP A 590 -12.93 1.36 -17.62
CA ASP A 590 -12.73 -0.06 -17.95
C ASP A 590 -11.32 -0.30 -18.51
N VAL A 591 -10.75 0.68 -19.24
CA VAL A 591 -9.35 0.64 -19.70
C VAL A 591 -8.40 0.65 -18.51
N ARG A 592 -8.63 1.53 -17.51
CA ARG A 592 -7.81 1.59 -16.29
C ARG A 592 -7.90 0.29 -15.47
N ARG A 593 -9.10 -0.29 -15.34
CA ARG A 593 -9.29 -1.62 -14.71
C ARG A 593 -8.55 -2.73 -15.47
N MET A 594 -8.56 -2.71 -16.80
CA MET A 594 -7.81 -3.68 -17.59
C MET A 594 -6.30 -3.53 -17.40
N GLN A 595 -5.77 -2.30 -17.36
CA GLN A 595 -4.35 -2.05 -17.06
C GLN A 595 -3.94 -2.57 -15.67
N GLN A 596 -4.82 -2.43 -14.67
CA GLN A 596 -4.62 -3.02 -13.34
C GLN A 596 -4.57 -4.55 -13.40
N LEU A 597 -5.51 -5.16 -14.13
CA LEU A 597 -5.55 -6.60 -14.30
C LEU A 597 -4.32 -7.12 -15.05
N ASP A 598 -3.90 -6.45 -16.12
CA ASP A 598 -2.67 -6.76 -16.84
C ASP A 598 -1.46 -6.72 -15.93
N ALA A 599 -1.32 -5.66 -15.14
CA ALA A 599 -0.24 -5.51 -14.18
C ALA A 599 -0.18 -6.68 -13.18
N LEU A 600 -1.34 -7.07 -12.63
CA LEU A 600 -1.48 -8.19 -11.70
C LEU A 600 -1.04 -9.52 -12.37
N LEU A 601 -1.57 -9.80 -13.56
CA LEU A 601 -1.34 -11.06 -14.27
C LEU A 601 0.09 -11.17 -14.83
N LEU A 602 0.67 -10.06 -15.29
CA LEU A 602 2.08 -10.01 -15.70
C LEU A 602 3.01 -10.23 -14.50
N GLY A 603 2.68 -9.68 -13.33
CA GLY A 603 3.44 -9.89 -12.10
C GLY A 603 3.43 -11.36 -11.72
N ALA A 604 2.24 -11.97 -11.72
CA ALA A 604 2.07 -13.39 -11.47
C ALA A 604 2.83 -14.27 -12.47
N ARG A 605 2.80 -13.92 -13.76
CA ARG A 605 3.58 -14.61 -14.80
C ARG A 605 5.08 -14.50 -14.53
N SER A 606 5.57 -13.33 -14.14
CA SER A 606 6.98 -13.12 -13.80
C SER A 606 7.41 -14.01 -12.63
N ASP A 607 6.59 -14.07 -11.57
CA ASP A 607 6.86 -14.93 -10.41
C ASP A 607 6.89 -16.41 -10.79
N CYS A 608 5.92 -16.88 -11.59
CA CYS A 608 5.89 -18.26 -12.09
C CYS A 608 7.13 -18.57 -12.95
N PHE A 609 7.45 -17.68 -13.88
CA PHE A 609 8.56 -17.84 -14.81
C PHE A 609 9.92 -17.82 -14.11
N SER A 610 10.06 -17.07 -13.01
CA SER A 610 11.28 -17.06 -12.20
C SER A 610 11.64 -18.43 -11.61
N LEU A 611 10.64 -19.33 -11.51
CA LEU A 611 10.79 -20.72 -11.09
C LEU A 611 10.65 -21.73 -12.24
N GLY A 612 10.64 -21.25 -13.49
CA GLY A 612 10.53 -22.07 -14.69
C GLY A 612 9.12 -22.60 -14.99
N ALA A 613 8.07 -22.06 -14.36
CA ALA A 613 6.69 -22.44 -14.61
C ALA A 613 6.00 -21.51 -15.61
N ASP A 614 5.23 -22.09 -16.54
CA ASP A 614 4.33 -21.35 -17.42
C ASP A 614 3.11 -20.83 -16.62
N PHE A 615 2.54 -19.70 -17.03
CA PHE A 615 1.35 -19.12 -16.39
C PHE A 615 0.27 -18.85 -17.42
N CYS A 616 -0.97 -19.25 -17.11
CA CYS A 616 -2.12 -19.07 -17.99
C CYS A 616 -3.38 -18.72 -17.19
N VAL A 617 -4.25 -17.92 -17.80
CA VAL A 617 -5.52 -17.50 -17.21
C VAL A 617 -6.68 -18.00 -18.07
N ILE A 618 -7.60 -18.74 -17.46
CA ILE A 618 -8.83 -19.21 -18.09
C ILE A 618 -9.99 -18.28 -17.70
N ALA A 619 -10.70 -17.80 -18.72
CA ALA A 619 -11.85 -16.90 -18.60
C ALA A 619 -13.00 -17.35 -19.51
N ASP A 620 -14.16 -16.68 -19.38
CA ASP A 620 -15.39 -17.10 -20.05
C ASP A 620 -15.41 -16.70 -21.53
N GLU A 621 -15.57 -17.70 -22.40
CA GLU A 621 -15.95 -17.50 -23.79
C GLU A 621 -17.48 -17.36 -23.86
N ASP A 622 -17.95 -16.12 -23.78
CA ASP A 622 -19.35 -15.84 -23.95
C ASP A 622 -19.78 -16.04 -25.40
N THR A 623 -20.92 -16.72 -25.58
CA THR A 623 -21.61 -16.74 -26.88
C THR A 623 -22.07 -15.31 -27.15
N GLY A 624 -21.49 -14.68 -28.19
CA GLY A 624 -21.79 -13.30 -28.57
C GLY A 624 -23.26 -13.02 -28.86
#